data_AF-A0A813MPD5-F1
#
_entry.id   AF-A0A813MPD5-F1
#
_cell.length_a   1.000
_cell.length_b   1.000
_cell.length_c   1.000
_cell.angle_alpha   90.00
_cell.angle_beta   90.00
_cell.angle_gamma   90.00
#
_symmetry.space_group_name_H-M   'P 1'
#
loop_
_entity.id
_entity.type
_entity.pdbx_description
1 polymer ?
#
loop_
_entity_poly.entity_id
_entity_poly.type
_entity_poly.pdbx_seq_one_letter_code
_entity_poly.pdbx_strand_id
1 'polypeptide(L)'
;MHPNMKGQLYKMYIRPVLMYGLESLSLTTAEKNQIRVIEGNLVKSIFGLSNRCKTTPLFHALNIAPTLMRLKELRIEFFKRALCNEYTRYLCMNIKSKGSICCDIRELVNLEEESLSGIVDSCKLEELLMRDEIKSEKENNPYVKSVKEIFNSKDKTLITQKLFQLLKF
;
A
#
# COMPACT_ATOMS: atom_id res chain seq x y z
N MET A 1 0.73 21.16 -13.72
CA MET A 1 1.59 19.97 -13.49
C MET A 1 0.88 18.72 -14.02
N HIS A 2 1.59 17.81 -14.70
CA HIS A 2 0.98 16.60 -15.27
C HIS A 2 0.47 15.64 -14.17
N PRO A 3 -0.70 14.98 -14.32
CA PRO A 3 -1.23 14.02 -13.33
C PRO A 3 -0.24 12.94 -12.90
N ASN A 4 0.43 12.30 -13.87
CA ASN A 4 1.46 11.29 -13.58
C ASN A 4 2.61 11.86 -12.74
N MET A 5 3.04 13.10 -12.98
CA MET A 5 4.11 13.72 -12.21
C MET A 5 3.66 13.99 -10.77
N LYS A 6 2.41 14.42 -10.55
CA LYS A 6 1.82 14.55 -9.20
C LYS A 6 1.80 13.21 -8.46
N GLY A 7 1.36 12.15 -9.14
CA GLY A 7 1.35 10.80 -8.56
C GLY A 7 2.75 10.28 -8.22
N GLN A 8 3.74 10.57 -9.08
CA GLN A 8 5.14 10.20 -8.84
C GLN A 8 5.73 10.95 -7.64
N LEU A 9 5.48 12.26 -7.51
CA LEU A 9 5.90 13.02 -6.33
C LEU A 9 5.25 12.48 -5.05
N TYR A 10 3.96 12.17 -5.11
CA TYR A 10 3.26 11.55 -3.99
C TYR A 10 3.94 10.23 -3.58
N LYS A 11 4.21 9.36 -4.55
CA LYS A 11 4.84 8.04 -4.32
C LYS A 11 6.24 8.14 -3.73
N MET A 12 7.06 9.07 -4.23
CA MET A 12 8.48 9.18 -3.85
C MET A 12 8.72 9.97 -2.57
N TYR A 13 7.93 11.00 -2.30
CA TYR A 13 8.22 11.93 -1.20
C TYR A 13 7.17 11.89 -0.10
N ILE A 14 5.89 11.97 -0.46
CA ILE A 14 4.82 12.11 0.54
C ILE A 14 4.51 10.78 1.22
N ARG A 15 4.33 9.72 0.42
CA ARG A 15 3.93 8.41 0.92
C ARG A 15 4.94 7.79 1.89
N PRO A 16 6.27 7.82 1.63
CA PRO A 16 7.24 7.27 2.57
C PRO A 16 7.25 8.00 3.90
N VAL A 17 7.12 9.33 3.88
CA VAL A 17 7.05 10.15 5.10
C VAL A 17 5.77 9.84 5.88
N LEU A 18 4.63 9.71 5.20
CA LEU A 18 3.35 9.37 5.83
C LEU A 18 3.37 8.00 6.53
N MET A 19 4.09 7.03 5.96
CA MET A 19 4.08 5.65 6.43
C MET A 19 5.26 5.31 7.34
N TYR A 20 6.17 6.25 7.58
CA TYR A 20 7.38 6.01 8.35
C TYR A 20 7.06 5.59 9.78
N GLY A 21 7.64 4.46 10.23
CA GLY A 21 7.49 3.94 11.58
C GLY A 21 6.26 3.06 11.78
N LEU A 22 5.30 3.06 10.85
CA LEU A 22 4.09 2.24 10.94
C LEU A 22 4.37 0.74 10.83
N GLU A 23 5.53 0.35 10.26
CA GLU A 23 5.97 -1.03 10.18
C GLU A 23 6.18 -1.68 11.55
N SER A 24 6.47 -0.87 12.59
CA SER A 24 6.77 -1.33 13.94
C SER A 24 5.54 -1.36 14.85
N LEU A 25 4.41 -0.82 14.41
CA LEU A 25 3.21 -0.69 15.21
C LEU A 25 2.23 -1.84 14.93
N SER A 26 1.70 -2.44 15.99
CA SER A 26 0.57 -3.39 15.91
C SER A 26 -0.75 -2.64 15.74
N LEU A 27 -1.02 -2.24 14.49
CA LEU A 27 -2.22 -1.51 14.11
C LEU A 27 -3.47 -2.40 14.10
N THR A 28 -4.53 -1.91 14.74
CA THR A 28 -5.89 -2.45 14.66
C THR A 28 -6.51 -2.21 13.28
N THR A 29 -7.60 -2.94 12.97
CA THR A 29 -8.36 -2.75 11.73
C THR A 29 -8.92 -1.33 11.59
N ALA A 30 -9.31 -0.71 12.71
CA ALA A 30 -9.81 0.67 12.71
C ALA A 30 -8.71 1.66 12.31
N GLU A 31 -7.51 1.54 12.88
CA GLU A 31 -6.37 2.40 12.57
C GLU A 31 -5.89 2.21 11.13
N LYS A 32 -5.83 0.97 10.65
CA LYS A 32 -5.53 0.66 9.23
C LYS A 32 -6.52 1.35 8.28
N ASN A 33 -7.82 1.35 8.65
CA ASN A 33 -8.85 2.03 7.88
C ASN A 33 -8.70 3.56 7.94
N GLN A 34 -8.34 4.12 9.08
CA GLN A 34 -8.07 5.56 9.21
C GLN A 34 -6.89 5.98 8.32
N ILE A 35 -5.79 5.24 8.33
CA ILE A 35 -4.63 5.50 7.46
C ILE A 35 -5.05 5.46 5.99
N ARG A 36 -5.84 4.46 5.58
CA ARG A 36 -6.40 4.35 4.22
C ARG A 36 -7.24 5.58 3.83
N VAL A 37 -8.06 6.08 4.76
CA VAL A 37 -8.89 7.28 4.53
C VAL A 37 -8.03 8.54 4.41
N ILE A 38 -7.05 8.72 5.30
CA ILE A 38 -6.11 9.85 5.26
C ILE A 38 -5.35 9.85 3.94
N GLU A 39 -4.79 8.69 3.56
CA GLU A 39 -4.05 8.52 2.31
C GLU A 39 -4.92 8.87 1.10
N GLY A 40 -6.14 8.33 1.06
CA GLY A 40 -7.10 8.58 0.00
C GLY A 40 -7.49 10.05 -0.13
N ASN A 41 -7.74 10.73 0.99
CA ASN A 41 -8.09 12.15 1.00
C ASN A 41 -6.91 13.04 0.57
N LEU A 42 -5.69 12.68 0.97
CA LEU A 42 -4.50 13.44 0.57
C LEU A 42 -4.27 13.36 -0.94
N VAL A 43 -4.40 12.17 -1.54
CA VAL A 43 -4.31 12.03 -3.00
C VAL A 43 -5.43 12.82 -3.68
N LYS A 44 -6.68 12.74 -3.22
CA LYS A 44 -7.79 13.55 -3.78
C LYS A 44 -7.47 15.06 -3.74
N SER A 45 -6.94 15.54 -2.62
CA SER A 45 -6.54 16.94 -2.45
C SER A 45 -5.49 17.37 -3.47
N ILE A 46 -4.48 16.53 -3.73
CA ILE A 46 -3.44 16.79 -4.76
C ILE A 46 -4.06 16.98 -6.17
N PHE A 47 -5.17 16.28 -6.45
CA PHE A 47 -5.89 16.35 -7.71
C PHE A 47 -7.05 17.36 -7.72
N GLY A 48 -7.33 18.04 -6.59
CA GLY A 48 -8.45 18.97 -6.46
C GLY A 48 -9.82 18.28 -6.50
N LEU A 49 -9.89 17.03 -6.04
CA LEU A 49 -11.11 16.23 -6.03
C LEU A 49 -11.79 16.27 -4.65
N SER A 50 -13.11 16.12 -4.64
CA SER A 50 -13.87 16.04 -3.39
C SER A 50 -13.57 14.75 -2.62
N ASN A 51 -13.68 14.78 -1.29
CA ASN A 51 -13.50 13.59 -0.44
C ASN A 51 -14.51 12.45 -0.73
N ARG A 52 -15.60 12.73 -1.47
CA ARG A 52 -16.59 11.71 -1.87
C ARG A 52 -16.18 10.89 -3.08
N CYS A 53 -15.12 11.28 -3.80
CA CYS A 53 -14.68 10.55 -4.98
C CYS A 53 -14.01 9.21 -4.64
N LYS A 54 -14.17 8.21 -5.50
CA LYS A 54 -13.48 6.91 -5.40
C LYS A 54 -11.98 7.06 -5.60
N THR A 55 -11.18 6.43 -4.72
CA THR A 55 -9.71 6.48 -4.74
C THR A 55 -9.07 5.29 -5.42
N THR A 56 -9.70 4.12 -5.37
CA THR A 56 -9.13 2.86 -5.88
C THR A 56 -8.73 2.97 -7.36
N PRO A 57 -9.60 3.44 -8.29
CA PRO A 57 -9.21 3.59 -9.70
C PRO A 57 -8.09 4.61 -9.90
N LEU A 58 -8.05 5.65 -9.07
CA LEU A 58 -7.03 6.69 -9.10
C LEU A 58 -5.66 6.14 -8.68
N PHE A 59 -5.62 5.32 -7.63
CA PHE A 59 -4.40 4.68 -7.14
C PHE A 59 -3.82 3.72 -8.19
N HIS A 60 -4.65 2.83 -8.75
CA HIS A 60 -4.20 1.90 -9.79
C HIS A 60 -3.76 2.62 -11.08
N ALA A 61 -4.45 3.69 -11.48
CA ALA A 61 -4.06 4.47 -12.65
C ALA A 61 -2.70 5.14 -12.48
N LEU A 62 -2.37 5.58 -11.26
CA LEU A 62 -1.09 6.18 -10.89
C LEU A 62 0.01 5.14 -10.52
N ASN A 63 -0.29 3.84 -10.62
CA ASN A 63 0.60 2.76 -10.17
C ASN A 63 1.02 2.89 -8.69
N ILE A 64 0.08 3.30 -7.84
CA ILE A 64 0.21 3.37 -6.39
C ILE A 64 -0.46 2.12 -5.81
N ALA A 65 0.29 1.29 -5.08
CA ALA A 65 -0.27 0.12 -4.39
C ALA A 65 -1.35 0.54 -3.38
N PRO A 66 -2.42 -0.24 -3.16
CA PRO A 66 -3.40 0.02 -2.10
C PRO A 66 -2.73 0.19 -0.73
N THR A 67 -3.31 1.01 0.15
CA THR A 67 -2.75 1.34 1.47
C THR A 67 -2.43 0.11 2.30
N LEU A 68 -3.39 -0.81 2.39
CA LEU A 68 -3.27 -2.01 3.23
C LEU A 68 -2.18 -2.94 2.71
N MET A 69 -2.07 -3.09 1.39
CA MET A 69 -0.97 -3.85 0.78
C MET A 69 0.37 -3.20 1.06
N ARG A 70 0.47 -1.87 0.94
CA ARG A 70 1.74 -1.18 1.27
C ARG A 70 2.12 -1.33 2.74
N LEU A 71 1.17 -1.30 3.67
CA LEU A 71 1.43 -1.57 5.09
C LEU A 71 1.92 -3.02 5.31
N LYS A 72 1.35 -4.00 4.60
CA LYS A 72 1.79 -5.39 4.65
C LYS A 72 3.22 -5.54 4.11
N GLU A 73 3.53 -4.94 2.96
CA GLU A 73 4.88 -4.89 2.40
C GLU A 73 5.89 -4.28 3.39
N LEU A 74 5.59 -3.13 3.98
CA LEU A 74 6.46 -2.47 4.95
C LEU A 74 6.76 -3.35 6.16
N ARG A 75 5.76 -4.10 6.65
CA ARG A 75 5.93 -5.06 7.74
C ARG A 75 6.84 -6.23 7.33
N ILE A 76 6.67 -6.78 6.14
CA ILE A 76 7.52 -7.86 5.61
C ILE A 76 8.96 -7.36 5.44
N GLU A 77 9.15 -6.17 4.85
CA GLU A 77 10.46 -5.54 4.68
C GLU A 77 11.15 -5.30 6.03
N PHE A 78 10.41 -4.82 7.03
CA PHE A 78 10.90 -4.67 8.39
C PHE A 78 11.29 -6.01 9.02
N PHE A 79 10.45 -7.04 8.87
CA PHE A 79 10.72 -8.35 9.41
C PHE A 79 11.98 -8.98 8.82
N LYS A 80 12.13 -8.94 7.49
CA LYS A 80 13.34 -9.44 6.81
C LYS A 80 14.59 -8.77 7.37
N ARG A 81 14.55 -7.44 7.57
CA ARG A 81 15.65 -6.69 8.20
C ARG A 81 15.89 -7.13 9.65
N ALA A 82 14.84 -7.31 10.44
CA ALA A 82 14.93 -7.77 11.82
C ALA A 82 15.50 -9.20 11.92
N LEU A 83 15.21 -10.06 10.95
CA LEU A 83 15.76 -11.41 10.91
C LEU A 83 17.24 -11.46 10.47
N CYS A 84 17.76 -10.43 9.80
CA CYS A 84 19.17 -10.37 9.45
C CYS A 84 20.08 -10.24 10.69
N ASN A 85 19.63 -9.55 11.74
CA ASN A 85 20.37 -9.40 12.98
C ASN A 85 20.10 -10.58 13.93
N GLU A 86 21.17 -11.16 14.49
CA GLU A 86 21.10 -12.38 15.31
C GLU A 86 20.31 -12.19 16.60
N TYR A 87 20.45 -11.05 17.28
CA TYR A 87 19.77 -10.76 18.54
C TYR A 87 18.27 -10.57 18.32
N THR A 88 17.90 -9.77 17.33
CA THR A 88 16.48 -9.56 16.99
C THR A 88 15.84 -10.81 16.40
N ARG A 89 16.60 -11.63 15.67
CA ARG A 89 16.14 -12.97 15.24
C ARG A 89 15.84 -13.84 16.45
N TYR A 90 16.76 -13.95 17.41
CA TYR A 90 16.54 -14.71 18.62
C TYR A 90 15.29 -14.24 19.37
N LEU A 91 15.12 -12.92 19.54
CA LEU A 91 13.93 -12.36 20.17
C LEU A 91 12.66 -12.70 19.39
N CYS A 92 12.68 -12.56 18.06
CA CYS A 92 11.51 -12.90 17.25
C CYS A 92 11.20 -14.39 17.17
N MET A 93 12.15 -15.29 17.44
CA MET A 93 11.86 -16.73 17.56
C MET A 93 11.29 -17.10 18.94
N ASN A 94 11.73 -16.41 19.99
CA ASN A 94 11.42 -16.79 21.37
C ASN A 94 10.26 -16.02 22.00
N ILE A 95 10.00 -14.78 21.58
CA ILE A 95 8.87 -13.99 22.09
C ILE A 95 7.57 -14.46 21.43
N LYS A 96 6.71 -15.12 22.22
CA LYS A 96 5.36 -15.59 21.82
C LYS A 96 4.23 -14.77 22.43
N SER A 97 4.48 -13.51 22.83
CA SER A 97 3.46 -12.67 23.44
C SER A 97 2.46 -12.16 22.39
N LYS A 98 1.16 -12.36 22.63
CA LYS A 98 0.08 -11.79 21.81
C LYS A 98 0.24 -10.26 21.70
N GLY A 99 0.11 -9.73 20.49
CA GLY A 99 0.30 -8.30 20.20
C GLY A 99 1.76 -7.87 20.01
N SER A 100 2.72 -8.80 20.01
CA SER A 100 4.07 -8.50 19.54
C SER A 100 4.12 -8.46 18.01
N ILE A 101 5.01 -7.62 17.46
CA ILE A 101 5.28 -7.52 16.02
C ILE A 101 5.64 -8.90 15.44
N CYS A 102 6.40 -9.72 16.16
CA CYS A 102 6.79 -11.04 15.71
C CYS A 102 5.59 -12.01 15.64
N CYS A 103 4.57 -11.87 16.50
CA CYS A 103 3.32 -12.63 16.38
C CYS A 103 2.48 -12.17 15.17
N ASP A 104 2.29 -10.85 15.00
CA ASP A 104 1.57 -10.30 13.84
C ASP A 104 2.16 -10.80 12.51
N ILE A 105 3.49 -10.91 12.43
CA ILE A 105 4.16 -11.34 11.20
C ILE A 105 4.08 -12.86 11.00
N ARG A 106 4.14 -13.67 12.07
CA ARG A 106 3.88 -15.11 11.98
C ARG A 106 2.47 -15.41 11.50
N GLU A 107 1.49 -14.65 11.97
CA GLU A 107 0.11 -14.73 11.48
C GLU A 107 -0.01 -14.29 10.01
N LEU A 108 0.67 -13.21 9.62
CA LEU A 108 0.63 -12.70 8.25
C LEU A 108 1.25 -13.62 7.20
N VAL A 109 2.18 -14.48 7.61
CA VAL A 109 3.01 -15.31 6.72
C VAL A 109 2.74 -16.82 6.93
N ASN A 110 1.73 -17.17 7.75
CA ASN A 110 1.40 -18.56 8.12
C ASN A 110 2.65 -19.38 8.47
N LEU A 111 3.49 -18.85 9.35
CA LEU A 111 4.74 -19.48 9.74
C LEU A 111 4.48 -20.69 10.64
N GLU A 112 4.25 -21.85 10.02
CA GLU A 112 4.38 -23.16 10.65
C GLU A 112 5.85 -23.63 10.68
N GLU A 113 6.72 -23.03 9.84
CA GLU A 113 8.12 -23.41 9.72
C GLU A 113 9.05 -22.67 10.70
N GLU A 114 9.89 -23.44 11.41
CA GLU A 114 10.87 -22.90 12.38
C GLU A 114 12.21 -22.49 11.73
N SER A 115 12.43 -22.84 10.46
CA SER A 115 13.69 -22.58 9.77
C SER A 115 13.75 -21.15 9.19
N LEU A 116 14.93 -20.52 9.27
CA LEU A 116 15.13 -19.17 8.74
C LEU A 116 14.89 -19.09 7.22
N SER A 117 15.29 -20.11 6.45
CA SER A 117 15.07 -20.11 4.99
C SER A 117 13.59 -20.23 4.66
N GLY A 118 12.87 -21.11 5.38
CA GLY A 118 11.43 -21.27 5.29
C GLY A 118 10.68 -19.97 5.47
N ILE A 119 10.99 -19.25 6.55
CA ILE A 119 10.39 -17.96 6.86
C ILE A 119 10.63 -16.93 5.75
N VAL A 120 11.86 -16.89 5.21
CA VAL A 120 12.22 -15.98 4.12
C VAL A 120 11.45 -16.33 2.84
N ASP A 121 11.27 -17.61 2.54
CA ASP A 121 10.55 -18.08 1.36
C ASP A 121 9.05 -17.83 1.47
N SER A 122 8.44 -18.04 2.63
CA SER A 122 7.04 -17.64 2.88
C SER A 122 6.84 -16.14 2.73
N CYS A 123 7.79 -15.30 3.18
CA CYS A 123 7.73 -13.86 2.96
C CYS A 123 7.82 -13.48 1.47
N LYS A 124 8.62 -14.20 0.67
CA LYS A 124 8.70 -13.98 -0.79
C LYS A 124 7.39 -14.40 -1.47
N LEU A 125 6.80 -15.52 -1.05
CA LEU A 125 5.53 -16.00 -1.58
C LEU A 125 4.43 -14.95 -1.37
N GLU A 126 4.32 -14.41 -0.16
CA GLU A 126 3.37 -13.33 0.15
C GLU A 126 3.59 -12.07 -0.70
N GLU A 127 4.85 -11.68 -0.95
CA GLU A 127 5.14 -10.57 -1.86
C GLU A 127 4.71 -10.85 -3.31
N LEU A 128 4.80 -12.09 -3.77
CA LEU A 128 4.34 -12.48 -5.10
C LEU A 128 2.82 -12.43 -5.19
N LEU A 129 2.12 -13.00 -4.20
CA LEU A 129 0.66 -12.99 -4.13
C LEU A 129 0.11 -11.55 -4.15
N MET A 130 0.69 -10.65 -3.35
CA MET A 130 0.29 -9.23 -3.33
C MET A 130 0.49 -8.55 -4.70
N ARG A 131 1.58 -8.85 -5.42
CA ARG A 131 1.83 -8.28 -6.75
C ARG A 131 0.81 -8.76 -7.78
N ASP A 132 0.46 -10.03 -7.74
CA ASP A 132 -0.50 -10.63 -8.65
C ASP A 132 -1.91 -10.09 -8.40
N GLU A 133 -2.32 -9.93 -7.13
CA GLU A 133 -3.58 -9.28 -6.76
C GLU A 133 -3.66 -7.85 -7.31
N ILE A 134 -2.64 -7.02 -7.08
CA ILE A 134 -2.61 -5.63 -7.58
C ILE A 134 -2.69 -5.59 -9.11
N LYS A 135 -2.01 -6.51 -9.79
CA LYS A 135 -2.02 -6.60 -11.24
C LYS A 135 -3.41 -6.99 -11.76
N SER A 136 -4.03 -7.99 -11.15
CA SER A 136 -5.40 -8.42 -11.46
C SER A 136 -6.41 -7.30 -11.25
N GLU A 137 -6.39 -6.60 -10.11
CA GLU A 137 -7.29 -5.48 -9.82
C GLU A 137 -7.15 -4.33 -10.83
N LYS A 138 -5.92 -4.07 -11.28
CA LYS A 138 -5.61 -3.03 -12.26
C LYS A 138 -6.09 -3.38 -13.67
N GLU A 139 -5.98 -4.65 -14.07
CA GLU A 139 -6.36 -5.12 -15.41
C GLU A 139 -7.87 -5.27 -15.55
N ASN A 140 -8.54 -5.73 -14.49
CA ASN A 140 -9.97 -6.01 -14.48
C ASN A 140 -10.85 -4.77 -14.28
N ASN A 141 -10.29 -3.65 -13.80
CA ASN A 141 -11.07 -2.46 -13.49
C ASN A 141 -11.21 -1.51 -14.72
N PRO A 142 -12.41 -1.39 -15.33
CA PRO A 142 -12.60 -0.56 -16.52
C PRO A 142 -12.36 0.93 -16.26
N TYR A 143 -12.63 1.40 -15.04
CA TYR A 143 -12.41 2.81 -14.66
C TYR A 143 -10.92 3.19 -14.70
N VAL A 144 -10.01 2.25 -14.47
CA VAL A 144 -8.56 2.52 -14.50
C VAL A 144 -8.11 2.92 -15.90
N LYS A 145 -8.67 2.30 -16.95
CA LYS A 145 -8.38 2.67 -18.34
C LYS A 145 -8.87 4.07 -18.64
N SER A 146 -10.11 4.38 -18.28
CA SER A 146 -10.69 5.72 -18.46
C SER A 146 -9.94 6.81 -17.69
N VAL A 147 -9.47 6.54 -16.47
CA VAL A 147 -8.64 7.50 -15.72
C VAL A 147 -7.30 7.77 -16.44
N LYS A 148 -6.66 6.73 -16.99
CA LYS A 148 -5.40 6.89 -17.74
C LYS A 148 -5.60 7.69 -19.03
N GLU A 149 -6.71 7.48 -19.73
CA GLU A 149 -7.07 8.28 -20.91
C GLU A 149 -7.25 9.76 -20.54
N ILE A 150 -7.91 10.04 -19.42
CA ILE A 150 -8.05 11.42 -18.91
C ILE A 150 -6.69 12.03 -18.58
N PHE A 151 -5.77 11.27 -17.98
CA PHE A 151 -4.42 11.76 -17.68
C PHE A 151 -3.61 12.09 -18.93
N ASN A 152 -3.82 11.37 -20.02
CA ASN A 152 -3.14 11.59 -21.30
C ASN A 152 -3.81 12.67 -22.17
N SER A 153 -4.94 13.23 -21.74
CA SER A 153 -5.63 14.28 -22.49
C SER A 153 -4.81 15.58 -22.53
N LYS A 154 -4.85 16.26 -23.69
CA LYS A 154 -4.09 17.50 -23.92
C LYS A 154 -4.63 18.70 -23.11
N ASP A 155 -5.94 18.71 -22.84
CA ASP A 155 -6.60 19.79 -22.10
C ASP A 155 -6.47 19.65 -20.59
N LYS A 156 -5.37 20.19 -20.07
CA LYS A 156 -5.02 20.14 -18.64
C LYS A 156 -6.04 20.81 -17.72
N THR A 157 -6.79 21.79 -18.21
CA THR A 157 -7.82 22.53 -17.46
C THR A 157 -9.06 21.68 -17.17
N LEU A 158 -9.37 20.72 -18.06
CA LEU A 158 -10.56 19.87 -17.95
C LEU A 158 -10.29 18.56 -17.19
N ILE A 159 -9.03 18.22 -16.90
CA ILE A 159 -8.65 16.97 -16.25
C ILE A 159 -9.38 16.79 -14.92
N THR A 160 -9.37 17.79 -14.04
CA THR A 160 -10.01 17.68 -12.73
C THR A 160 -11.53 17.50 -12.85
N GLN A 161 -12.17 18.20 -13.79
CA GLN A 161 -13.62 18.07 -14.02
C GLN A 161 -13.98 16.68 -14.56
N LYS A 162 -13.22 16.17 -15.54
CA LYS A 162 -13.42 14.83 -16.10
C LYS A 162 -13.18 13.74 -15.06
N LEU A 163 -12.12 13.87 -14.25
CA LEU A 163 -11.85 12.98 -13.13
C LEU A 163 -12.98 13.00 -12.11
N PHE A 164 -13.49 14.18 -11.76
CA PHE A 164 -14.60 14.31 -10.84
C PHE A 164 -15.87 13.65 -11.38
N GLN A 165 -16.19 13.82 -12.67
CA GLN A 165 -17.36 13.19 -13.28
C GLN A 165 -17.25 11.66 -13.36
N LEU A 166 -16.05 11.12 -13.55
CA LEU A 166 -15.81 9.68 -13.62
C LEU A 166 -15.79 9.02 -12.23
N LEU A 167 -15.24 9.72 -11.23
CA LEU A 167 -14.96 9.18 -9.90
C LEU A 167 -16.01 9.59 -8.85
N LYS A 168 -16.99 10.43 -9.20
CA LYS A 168 -18.13 10.72 -8.34
C LYS A 168 -18.97 9.45 -8.15
N PHE A 169 -19.31 9.17 -6.90
CA PHE A 169 -20.08 8.01 -6.43
C PHE A 169 -19.32 6.70 -6.52
#